data_AF-A0A7V1F6M0-F1
#
_entry.id   AF-A0A7V1F6M0-F1
#
_cell.length_a   1.000
_cell.length_b   1.000
_cell.length_c   1.000
_cell.angle_alpha   90.00
_cell.angle_beta   90.00
_cell.angle_gamma   90.00
#
_symmetry.space_group_name_H-M   'P 1'
#
loop_
_entity.id
_entity.type
_entity.pdbx_description
1 polymer ?
#
loop_
_entity_poly.entity_id
_entity_poly.type
_entity_poly.pdbx_seq_one_letter_code
_entity_poly.pdbx_strand_id
1 'polypeptide(L)'
;MIDKTRKSLATGVTRIKWVARFLAERTKAETSVAKLLYESSKLENKIDDLCRDIGRRIVELGETAKEEGKDVLKDFIVQQSLDEVRHLKESVDNYKHQAGNIGKLPE
;
A
#
# COMPACT_ATOMS: atom_id res chain seq x y z
N MET A 1 38.02 38.95 -19.01
CA MET A 1 37.76 37.56 -19.44
C MET A 1 37.48 36.62 -18.26
N ILE A 2 38.29 36.65 -17.19
CA ILE A 2 38.14 35.81 -15.99
C ILE A 2 36.78 35.97 -15.26
N ASP A 3 36.21 37.18 -15.22
CA ASP A 3 34.88 37.40 -14.64
C ASP A 3 33.75 36.72 -15.41
N LYS A 4 33.89 36.64 -16.74
CA LYS A 4 32.87 36.05 -17.62
C LYS A 4 32.86 34.52 -17.48
N THR A 5 34.04 33.90 -17.34
CA THR A 5 34.20 32.46 -17.05
C THR A 5 33.79 32.10 -15.62
N ARG A 6 34.04 32.96 -14.63
CA ARG A 6 33.57 32.76 -13.25
C ARG A 6 32.04 32.82 -13.15
N LYS A 7 31.39 33.77 -13.85
CA LYS A 7 29.92 33.85 -13.93
C LYS A 7 29.29 32.64 -14.62
N SER A 8 29.86 32.15 -15.71
CA SER A 8 29.32 30.97 -16.41
C SER A 8 29.49 29.68 -15.59
N LEU A 9 30.60 29.52 -14.86
CA LEU A 9 30.79 28.41 -13.91
C LEU A 9 29.79 28.47 -12.75
N ALA A 10 29.59 29.64 -12.13
CA ALA A 10 28.60 29.81 -11.06
C ALA A 10 27.17 29.50 -11.54
N THR A 11 26.85 29.88 -12.77
CA THR A 11 25.57 29.56 -13.40
C THR A 11 25.43 28.05 -13.66
N GLY A 12 26.50 27.40 -14.13
CA GLY A 12 26.55 25.94 -14.33
C GLY A 12 26.34 25.17 -13.01
N VAL A 13 27.05 25.55 -11.95
CA VAL A 13 26.89 24.97 -10.61
C VAL A 13 25.46 25.16 -10.08
N THR A 14 24.87 26.33 -10.30
CA THR A 14 23.49 26.61 -9.89
C THR A 14 22.49 25.72 -10.63
N ARG A 15 22.66 25.51 -11.93
CA ARG A 15 21.82 24.61 -12.74
C ARG A 15 21.96 23.16 -12.29
N ILE A 16 23.18 22.67 -12.06
CA ILE A 16 23.43 21.32 -11.56
C ILE A 16 22.76 21.12 -10.19
N LYS A 17 22.88 22.11 -9.29
CA LYS A 17 22.22 22.08 -7.98
C LYS A 17 20.70 22.04 -8.08
N TRP A 18 20.12 22.75 -9.05
CA TRP A 18 18.69 22.72 -9.32
C TRP A 18 18.23 21.34 -9.82
N VAL A 19 18.93 20.76 -10.81
CA VAL A 19 18.62 19.41 -11.31
C VAL A 19 18.76 18.36 -10.21
N ALA A 20 19.83 18.44 -9.41
CA ALA A 20 20.03 17.52 -8.29
C ALA A 20 18.91 17.61 -7.25
N ARG A 21 18.45 18.82 -6.91
CA ARG A 21 17.31 19.02 -6.01
C ARG A 21 16.01 18.48 -6.61
N PHE A 22 15.75 18.76 -7.87
CA PHE A 22 14.56 18.28 -8.57
C PHE A 22 14.50 16.74 -8.58
N LEU A 23 15.61 16.09 -8.94
CA LEU A 23 15.71 14.63 -8.94
C LEU A 23 15.56 14.06 -7.53
N ALA A 24 16.17 14.66 -6.51
CA ALA A 24 16.05 14.20 -5.13
C ALA A 24 14.59 14.22 -4.64
N GLU A 25 13.86 15.30 -4.91
CA GLU A 25 12.43 15.39 -4.56
C GLU A 25 11.60 14.35 -5.31
N ARG A 26 11.89 14.12 -6.60
CA ARG A 26 11.18 13.11 -7.39
C ARG A 26 11.44 11.69 -6.91
N THR A 27 12.70 11.32 -6.68
CA THR A 27 13.07 10.01 -6.14
C THR A 27 12.42 9.77 -4.77
N LYS A 28 12.34 10.80 -3.92
CA LYS A 28 11.69 10.69 -2.61
C LYS A 28 10.18 10.42 -2.73
N ALA A 29 9.50 11.10 -3.66
CA ALA A 29 8.08 10.85 -3.94
C ALA A 29 7.86 9.42 -4.45
N GLU A 30 8.66 8.98 -5.43
CA GLU A 30 8.57 7.63 -6.00
C GLU A 30 8.86 6.53 -4.98
N THR A 31 9.86 6.73 -4.11
CA THR A 31 10.17 5.79 -3.02
C THR A 31 9.02 5.70 -2.03
N SER A 32 8.35 6.83 -1.74
CA SER A 32 7.19 6.86 -0.84
C SER A 32 6.01 6.11 -1.44
N VAL A 33 5.74 6.30 -2.74
CA VAL A 33 4.72 5.53 -3.47
C VAL A 33 5.04 4.04 -3.45
N ALA A 34 6.28 3.65 -3.76
CA ALA A 34 6.71 2.25 -3.74
C ALA A 34 6.52 1.62 -2.36
N LYS A 35 6.85 2.34 -1.28
CA LYS A 35 6.64 1.88 0.10
C LYS A 35 5.16 1.66 0.41
N LEU A 36 4.29 2.59 0.02
CA LEU A 36 2.84 2.47 0.24
C LEU A 36 2.25 1.27 -0.52
N LEU A 37 2.68 1.06 -1.76
CA LEU A 37 2.27 -0.10 -2.56
C LEU A 37 2.79 -1.42 -1.98
N TYR A 38 4.00 -1.43 -1.45
CA TYR A 38 4.56 -2.60 -0.76
C TYR A 38 3.75 -2.97 0.50
N GLU A 39 3.43 -1.99 1.35
CA GLU A 39 2.59 -2.23 2.52
C GLU A 39 1.17 -2.68 2.13
N SER A 40 0.59 -2.09 1.07
CA SER A 40 -0.68 -2.54 0.50
C SER A 40 -0.63 -4.01 0.10
N SER A 41 0.39 -4.43 -0.66
CA SER A 41 0.56 -5.82 -1.10
C SER A 41 0.72 -6.79 0.09
N LYS A 42 1.42 -6.36 1.14
CA LYS A 42 1.55 -7.16 2.37
C LYS A 42 0.21 -7.37 3.06
N LEU A 43 -0.66 -6.36 3.09
CA LEU A 43 -2.00 -6.50 3.65
C LEU A 43 -2.91 -7.35 2.75
N GLU A 44 -2.79 -7.27 1.43
CA GLU A 44 -3.49 -8.15 0.49
C GLU A 44 -3.14 -9.63 0.73
N ASN A 45 -1.86 -9.95 0.91
CA ASN A 45 -1.45 -11.32 1.25
C ASN A 45 -2.07 -11.80 2.57
N LYS A 46 -2.15 -10.93 3.59
CA LYS A 46 -2.82 -11.28 4.86
C LYS A 46 -4.33 -11.52 4.69
N ILE A 47 -4.98 -10.75 3.82
CA ILE A 47 -6.40 -10.95 3.50
C ILE A 47 -6.60 -12.33 2.86
N ASP A 48 -5.72 -12.72 1.93
CA ASP A 48 -5.78 -14.02 1.27
C ASP A 48 -5.60 -15.18 2.27
N ASP A 49 -4.65 -15.05 3.20
CA ASP A 49 -4.43 -16.03 4.26
C ASP A 49 -5.66 -16.14 5.18
N LEU A 50 -6.23 -15.02 5.63
CA LEU A 50 -7.45 -15.01 6.43
C LEU A 50 -8.64 -15.63 5.69
N CYS A 51 -8.78 -15.37 4.39
CA CYS A 51 -9.85 -15.98 3.59
C CYS A 51 -9.69 -17.51 3.48
N ARG A 52 -8.45 -18.01 3.39
CA ARG A 52 -8.17 -19.45 3.42
C ARG A 52 -8.51 -20.06 4.78
N ASP A 53 -8.17 -19.38 5.87
CA ASP A 53 -8.46 -19.86 7.22
C ASP A 53 -9.96 -19.85 7.52
N ILE A 54 -10.68 -18.80 7.12
CA ILE A 54 -12.14 -18.75 7.17
C ILE A 54 -12.74 -19.91 6.36
N GLY A 55 -12.28 -20.12 5.13
CA GLY A 55 -12.77 -21.20 4.27
C GLY A 55 -12.56 -22.58 4.92
N ARG A 56 -11.38 -22.82 5.49
CA ARG A 56 -11.08 -24.06 6.23
C ARG A 56 -12.02 -24.22 7.43
N ARG A 57 -12.21 -23.16 8.21
CA ARG A 57 -13.09 -23.18 9.38
C ARG A 57 -14.54 -23.46 9.02
N ILE A 58 -15.02 -22.88 7.92
CA ILE A 58 -16.38 -23.14 7.41
C ILE A 58 -16.52 -24.60 6.97
N VAL A 59 -15.50 -25.19 6.33
CA VAL A 59 -15.53 -26.62 5.96
C VAL A 59 -15.58 -27.51 7.20
N GLU A 60 -14.70 -27.28 8.17
CA GLU A 60 -14.66 -28.04 9.45
C GLU A 60 -16.00 -27.97 10.21
N LEU A 61 -16.57 -26.77 10.30
CA LEU A 61 -17.85 -26.55 10.95
C LEU A 61 -19.02 -27.07 10.10
N GLY A 62 -18.91 -27.09 8.78
CA GLY A 62 -19.95 -27.58 7.87
C GLY A 62 -20.17 -29.09 7.97
N GLU A 63 -19.11 -29.85 8.28
CA GLU A 63 -19.20 -31.29 8.54
C GLU A 63 -20.04 -31.59 9.80
N THR A 64 -19.90 -30.78 10.85
CA THR A 64 -20.65 -30.91 12.11
C THR A 64 -22.01 -30.21 12.08
N ALA A 65 -22.12 -29.07 11.39
CA ALA A 65 -23.34 -28.26 11.32
C ALA A 65 -24.44 -28.91 10.46
N LYS A 66 -24.09 -29.79 9.52
CA LYS A 66 -25.04 -30.57 8.72
C LYS A 66 -25.93 -31.47 9.59
N GLU A 67 -25.41 -31.97 10.71
CA GLU A 67 -26.14 -32.84 11.63
C GLU A 67 -27.01 -32.03 12.60
N GLU A 68 -26.61 -30.80 12.92
CA GLU A 68 -27.25 -29.96 13.96
C GLU A 68 -28.08 -28.79 13.42
N GLY A 69 -28.13 -28.59 12.09
CA GLY A 69 -28.85 -27.47 11.46
C GLY A 69 -28.31 -26.08 11.84
N LYS A 70 -27.04 -25.99 12.23
CA LYS A 70 -26.41 -24.74 12.67
C LYS A 70 -25.93 -23.90 11.48
N ASP A 71 -26.02 -22.58 11.63
CA ASP A 71 -25.49 -21.64 10.65
C ASP A 71 -24.00 -21.41 10.91
N VAL A 72 -23.18 -21.93 10.00
CA VAL A 72 -21.71 -21.87 10.02
C VAL A 72 -21.18 -20.44 10.01
N LEU A 73 -21.92 -19.51 9.40
CA LEU A 73 -21.51 -18.10 9.31
C LEU A 73 -21.70 -17.35 10.62
N LYS A 74 -22.49 -17.89 11.56
CA LYS A 74 -22.66 -17.30 12.90
C LYS A 74 -21.58 -17.72 13.89
N ASP A 75 -20.64 -18.58 13.48
CA ASP A 75 -19.49 -18.91 14.30
C ASP A 75 -18.69 -17.64 14.60
N PHE A 76 -18.35 -17.47 15.89
CA PHE A 76 -17.69 -16.26 16.38
C PHE A 76 -16.33 -16.03 15.70
N ILE A 77 -15.57 -17.10 15.44
CA ILE A 77 -14.26 -17.00 14.80
C ILE A 77 -14.44 -16.56 13.35
N VAL A 78 -15.41 -17.15 12.63
CA VAL A 78 -15.74 -16.74 11.26
C VAL A 78 -16.14 -15.26 11.19
N GLN A 79 -17.03 -14.80 12.09
CA GLN A 79 -17.44 -13.39 12.15
C GLN A 79 -16.28 -12.45 12.45
N GLN A 80 -15.45 -12.80 13.44
CA GLN A 80 -14.29 -11.99 13.82
C GLN A 80 -13.29 -11.87 12.66
N SER A 81 -12.97 -12.97 11.99
CA SER A 81 -12.05 -12.96 10.84
C SER A 81 -12.63 -12.20 9.65
N LEU A 82 -13.96 -12.25 9.43
CA LEU A 82 -14.61 -11.45 8.39
C LEU A 82 -14.54 -9.94 8.67
N ASP A 83 -14.74 -9.53 9.93
CA ASP A 83 -14.56 -8.13 10.34
C ASP A 83 -13.10 -7.67 10.17
N GLU A 84 -12.13 -8.53 10.51
CA GLU A 84 -10.72 -8.24 10.29
C GLU A 84 -10.40 -8.07 8.79
N VAL A 85 -10.91 -8.95 7.93
CA VAL A 85 -10.78 -8.82 6.48
C VAL A 85 -11.37 -7.50 5.98
N ARG A 86 -12.53 -7.06 6.52
CA ARG A 86 -13.12 -5.76 6.16
C ARG A 86 -12.19 -4.61 6.50
N HIS A 87 -11.65 -4.58 7.72
CA HIS A 87 -10.73 -3.51 8.16
C HIS A 87 -9.41 -3.50 7.38
N LEU A 88 -8.90 -4.68 7.03
CA LEU A 88 -7.69 -4.77 6.19
C LEU A 88 -7.96 -4.26 4.77
N LYS A 89 -9.14 -4.55 4.19
CA LYS A 89 -9.52 -4.01 2.88
C LYS A 89 -9.64 -2.49 2.88
N GLU A 90 -10.26 -1.92 3.90
CA GLU A 90 -10.33 -0.45 4.09
C GLU A 90 -8.92 0.17 4.17
N SER A 91 -8.00 -0.51 4.87
CA SER A 91 -6.61 -0.07 5.00
C SER A 91 -5.87 -0.12 3.65
N VAL A 92 -6.05 -1.21 2.88
CA VAL A 92 -5.49 -1.36 1.52
C VAL A 92 -5.97 -0.25 0.60
N ASP A 93 -7.28 0.03 0.60
CA ASP A 93 -7.85 1.09 -0.23
C ASP A 93 -7.27 2.47 0.15
N ASN A 94 -7.12 2.74 1.44
CA ASN A 94 -6.48 3.97 1.92
C ASN A 94 -5.03 4.08 1.43
N TYR A 95 -4.23 3.00 1.50
CA TYR A 95 -2.86 3.00 0.96
C TYR A 95 -2.81 3.24 -0.55
N LYS A 96 -3.72 2.63 -1.31
CA LYS A 96 -3.84 2.85 -2.77
C LYS A 96 -4.23 4.30 -3.07
N HIS A 97 -5.16 4.87 -2.33
CA HIS A 97 -5.55 6.28 -2.46
C HIS A 97 -4.40 7.23 -2.14
N GLN A 98 -3.65 7.00 -1.06
CA GLN A 98 -2.48 7.80 -0.69
C GLN A 98 -1.39 7.72 -1.76
N ALA A 99 -1.10 6.51 -2.26
CA ALA A 99 -0.16 6.30 -3.36
C ALA A 99 -0.61 7.04 -4.63
N GLY A 100 -1.89 6.97 -4.98
CA GLY A 100 -2.48 7.69 -6.11
C GLY A 100 -2.38 9.22 -5.98
N ASN A 101 -2.57 9.76 -4.77
CA ASN A 101 -2.47 11.20 -4.51
C ASN A 101 -1.03 11.71 -4.62
N ILE A 102 -0.04 10.93 -4.20
CA ILE A 102 1.39 11.28 -4.36
C ILE A 102 1.85 11.10 -5.82
N GLY A 103 1.28 10.11 -6.52
CA GLY A 103 1.58 9.82 -7.92
C GLY A 103 1.07 10.88 -8.91
N LYS A 104 0.00 11.61 -8.54
CA LYS A 104 -0.49 12.75 -9.32
C LYS A 104 0.52 13.90 -9.23
N LEU A 105 1.25 14.12 -10.33
CA LEU A 105 2.10 15.29 -10.51
C LEU A 105 1.23 16.56 -10.47
N PRO A 106 1.68 17.66 -9.84
CA PRO A 106 1.11 18.96 -10.14
C PRO A 106 1.38 19.27 -11.63
N GLU A 107 0.33 19.63 -12.37
CA GLU A 107 0.45 20.22 -13.71
C GLU A 107 1.31 21.50 -13.70
#